data_AF-A0A3B8MWU2-F1
#
_entry.id   AF-A0A3B8MWU2-F1
#
_cell.length_a   1.000
_cell.length_b   1.000
_cell.length_c   1.000
_cell.angle_alpha   90.00
_cell.angle_beta   90.00
_cell.angle_gamma   90.00
#
_symmetry.space_group_name_H-M   'P 1'
#
loop_
_entity.id
_entity.type
_entity.pdbx_description
1 polymer ?
#
loop_
_entity_poly.entity_id
_entity_poly.type
_entity_poly.pdbx_seq_one_letter_code
_entity_poly.pdbx_strand_id
1 'polypeptide(L)'
;MIDSSRFLVSSSDYDKWLAVRATGVTATAVSKANTPDGFRSVVDQMLRPRAIPDNDYMRFGREQEEFLIEKLATQFELEPNDWLIARDAKNMKWQMATPDGLSPNHELIAEVKTTGRDWGEWARVPGHYQRQVQWQLYVTGATSCVFGWMLRVTQSGEMVPGWPGPKFVVVERDEALIERLIEVAHNLYRELPLASS
;
A
#
# COMPACT_ATOMS: atom_id res chain seq x y z
N MET A 1 9.71 -12.37 -11.56
CA MET A 1 8.29 -12.32 -11.94
C MET A 1 7.41 -13.02 -10.90
N ILE A 2 6.42 -12.31 -10.35
CA ILE A 2 5.37 -12.86 -9.47
C ILE A 2 4.54 -13.93 -10.21
N ASP A 3 4.33 -15.08 -9.58
CA ASP A 3 3.48 -16.14 -10.09
C ASP A 3 1.99 -15.73 -10.09
N SER A 4 1.24 -16.07 -11.15
CA SER A 4 -0.15 -15.65 -11.33
C SER A 4 -1.08 -16.14 -10.21
N SER A 5 -0.79 -17.27 -9.56
CA SER A 5 -1.59 -17.80 -8.44
C SER A 5 -1.54 -16.92 -7.18
N ARG A 6 -0.62 -15.95 -7.13
CA ARG A 6 -0.50 -14.97 -6.05
C ARG A 6 -1.37 -13.74 -6.25
N PHE A 7 -1.90 -13.51 -7.46
CA PHE A 7 -2.85 -12.43 -7.73
C PHE A 7 -4.25 -12.90 -7.32
N LEU A 8 -4.78 -12.34 -6.23
CA LEU A 8 -5.97 -12.87 -5.58
C LEU A 8 -7.27 -12.32 -6.17
N VAL A 9 -7.36 -11.00 -6.25
CA VAL A 9 -8.56 -10.26 -6.66
C VAL A 9 -8.20 -8.81 -6.96
N SER A 10 -8.77 -8.24 -8.01
CA SER A 10 -8.67 -6.80 -8.32
C SER A 10 -9.67 -6.00 -7.48
N SER A 11 -9.32 -4.77 -7.11
CA SER A 11 -10.23 -3.88 -6.38
C SER A 11 -11.46 -3.45 -7.17
N SER A 12 -11.52 -3.75 -8.49
CA SER A 12 -12.74 -3.57 -9.30
C SER A 12 -13.89 -4.47 -8.85
N ASP A 13 -13.59 -5.65 -8.28
CA ASP A 13 -14.55 -6.52 -7.59
C ASP A 13 -14.52 -6.22 -6.09
N TYR A 14 -15.08 -5.05 -5.72
CA TYR A 14 -14.90 -4.45 -4.40
C TYR A 14 -15.35 -5.36 -3.24
N ASP A 15 -16.51 -6.02 -3.36
CA ASP A 15 -17.03 -6.90 -2.31
C ASP A 15 -16.16 -8.13 -2.11
N LYS A 16 -15.69 -8.75 -3.20
CA LYS A 16 -14.77 -9.89 -3.13
C LYS A 16 -13.40 -9.45 -2.64
N TRP A 17 -12.94 -8.27 -3.03
CA TRP A 17 -11.69 -7.68 -2.56
C TRP A 17 -11.72 -7.46 -1.05
N LEU A 18 -12.82 -6.92 -0.50
CA LEU A 18 -13.02 -6.80 0.94
C LEU A 18 -13.03 -8.17 1.64
N ALA A 19 -13.76 -9.14 1.07
CA ALA A 19 -13.86 -10.48 1.64
C ALA A 19 -12.49 -11.18 1.70
N VAL A 20 -11.69 -11.12 0.63
CA VAL A 20 -10.35 -11.71 0.60
C VAL A 20 -9.42 -11.00 1.58
N ARG A 21 -9.44 -9.66 1.63
CA ARG A 21 -8.61 -8.88 2.57
C ARG A 21 -8.89 -9.20 4.02
N ALA A 22 -10.14 -9.52 4.37
CA ALA A 22 -10.52 -9.90 5.72
C ALA A 22 -9.89 -11.23 6.17
N THR A 23 -9.38 -12.06 5.25
CA THR A 23 -8.75 -13.35 5.58
C THR A 23 -7.28 -13.24 5.99
N GLY A 24 -6.71 -12.04 6.01
CA GLY A 24 -5.30 -11.84 6.35
C GLY A 24 -4.94 -10.40 6.67
N VAL A 25 -3.67 -10.05 6.48
CA VAL A 25 -3.11 -8.74 6.81
C VAL A 25 -2.62 -8.05 5.55
N THR A 26 -2.76 -6.73 5.52
CA THR A 26 -2.42 -5.90 4.37
C THR A 26 -1.32 -4.90 4.72
N ALA A 27 -0.64 -4.36 3.70
CA ALA A 27 0.41 -3.34 3.90
C ALA A 27 -0.02 -2.19 4.82
N THR A 28 -1.23 -1.68 4.64
CA THR A 28 -1.78 -0.60 5.47
C THR A 28 -2.01 -1.02 6.93
N ALA A 29 -2.41 -2.27 7.17
CA ALA A 29 -2.63 -2.79 8.52
C ALA A 29 -1.29 -2.95 9.24
N VAL A 30 -0.33 -3.64 8.61
CA VAL A 30 0.99 -3.89 9.17
C VAL A 30 1.72 -2.57 9.44
N SER A 31 1.62 -1.58 8.55
CA SER A 31 2.34 -0.31 8.70
C SER A 31 1.86 0.57 9.86
N LYS A 32 0.59 0.42 10.28
CA LYS A 32 -0.02 1.17 11.37
C LYS A 32 0.09 0.46 12.73
N ALA A 33 0.31 -0.85 12.75
CA ALA A 33 0.34 -1.67 13.96
C ALA A 33 1.71 -1.73 14.70
N ASN A 34 2.56 -0.71 14.55
CA ASN A 34 3.94 -0.71 15.08
C ASN A 34 4.08 -0.04 16.46
N THR A 35 2.97 0.34 17.08
CA THR A 35 2.91 0.86 18.46
C THR A 35 1.80 0.13 19.21
N PRO A 36 1.81 0.06 20.55
CA PRO A 36 0.74 -0.58 21.30
C PRO A 36 -0.65 -0.01 20.98
N ASP A 37 -0.77 1.32 20.85
CA ASP A 37 -2.04 1.97 20.45
C ASP A 37 -2.41 1.68 19.00
N GLY A 38 -1.44 1.78 18.07
CA GLY A 38 -1.66 1.47 16.66
C GLY A 38 -2.08 0.03 16.44
N PHE A 39 -1.48 -0.92 17.17
CA PHE A 39 -1.83 -2.33 17.13
C PHE A 39 -3.28 -2.55 17.57
N ARG A 40 -3.67 -2.03 18.75
CA ARG A 40 -5.06 -2.11 19.23
C ARG A 40 -6.05 -1.49 18.24
N SER A 41 -5.72 -0.35 17.65
CA SER A 41 -6.57 0.31 16.66
C SER A 41 -6.75 -0.52 15.40
N VAL A 42 -5.68 -1.17 14.90
CA VAL A 42 -5.75 -2.02 13.71
C VAL A 42 -6.55 -3.28 14.01
N VAL A 43 -6.34 -3.91 15.16
CA VAL A 43 -7.11 -5.09 15.60
C VAL A 43 -8.60 -4.76 15.72
N ASP A 44 -8.97 -3.63 16.36
CA ASP A 44 -10.38 -3.21 16.43
C ASP A 44 -10.97 -3.00 15.03
N GLN A 45 -10.22 -2.40 14.10
CA GLN A 45 -10.66 -2.24 12.71
C GLN A 45 -10.84 -3.57 11.98
N MET A 46 -9.97 -4.56 12.23
CA MET A 46 -10.06 -5.90 11.63
C MET A 46 -11.27 -6.69 12.17
N LEU A 47 -11.52 -6.62 13.48
CA LEU A 47 -12.62 -7.32 14.14
C LEU A 47 -13.98 -6.64 13.94
N ARG A 48 -13.98 -5.31 13.79
CA ARG A 48 -15.17 -4.48 13.65
C ARG A 48 -14.98 -3.51 12.49
N PRO A 49 -15.08 -3.99 11.24
CA PRO A 49 -14.94 -3.15 10.07
C PRO A 49 -15.98 -2.04 10.10
N ARG A 50 -15.51 -0.79 10.12
CA ARG A 50 -16.35 0.40 9.99
C ARG A 50 -16.11 0.99 8.61
N ALA A 51 -17.20 1.39 7.95
CA ALA A 51 -17.08 2.20 6.74
C ALA A 51 -16.30 3.48 7.09
N ILE A 52 -15.19 3.73 6.39
CA ILE A 52 -14.49 5.00 6.48
C ILE A 52 -15.29 5.96 5.60
N PRO A 53 -15.86 7.05 6.15
CA PRO A 53 -16.55 8.04 5.34
C PRO A 53 -15.58 8.57 4.28
N ASP A 54 -16.01 8.56 3.03
CA ASP A 54 -15.25 9.19 1.98
C ASP A 54 -15.13 10.69 2.28
N ASN A 55 -13.93 11.23 2.14
CA ASN A 55 -13.67 12.64 2.37
C ASN A 55 -12.93 13.22 1.17
N ASP A 56 -12.91 14.55 1.07
CA ASP A 56 -12.32 15.25 -0.08
C ASP A 56 -10.86 14.86 -0.33
N TYR A 57 -10.10 14.53 0.72
CA TYR A 57 -8.73 14.07 0.59
C TYR A 57 -8.61 12.69 -0.05
N MET A 58 -9.49 11.76 0.33
CA MET A 58 -9.55 10.41 -0.23
C MET A 58 -10.03 10.44 -1.68
N ARG A 59 -11.07 11.23 -1.97
CA ARG A 59 -11.54 11.45 -3.35
C ARG A 59 -10.44 12.01 -4.23
N PHE A 60 -9.81 13.11 -3.81
CA PHE A 60 -8.70 13.71 -4.55
C PHE A 60 -7.55 12.72 -4.74
N GLY A 61 -7.22 11.91 -3.74
CA GLY A 61 -6.22 10.85 -3.86
C GLY A 61 -6.53 9.88 -5.01
N ARG A 62 -7.76 9.35 -5.06
CA ARG A 62 -8.20 8.41 -6.11
C ARG A 62 -8.20 9.05 -7.49
N GLU A 63 -8.66 10.30 -7.60
CA GLU A 63 -8.65 11.04 -8.87
C GLU A 63 -7.23 11.31 -9.41
N GLN A 64 -6.22 11.31 -8.54
CA GLN A 64 -4.83 11.57 -8.93
C GLN A 64 -4.03 10.30 -9.20
N GLU A 65 -4.42 9.14 -8.67
CA GLU A 65 -3.62 7.92 -8.68
C GLU A 65 -3.14 7.52 -10.09
N GLU A 66 -4.08 7.41 -11.04
CA GLU A 66 -3.80 7.07 -12.44
C GLU A 66 -2.82 8.07 -13.07
N PHE A 67 -3.09 9.37 -12.95
CA PHE A 67 -2.21 10.43 -13.47
C PHE A 67 -0.79 10.35 -12.89
N LEU A 68 -0.64 10.06 -11.59
CA LEU A 68 0.68 9.95 -10.97
C LEU A 68 1.44 8.75 -11.50
N ILE A 69 0.78 7.60 -11.66
CA ILE A 69 1.40 6.40 -12.24
C ILE A 69 1.78 6.65 -13.70
N GLU A 70 0.90 7.24 -14.51
CA GLU A 70 1.21 7.61 -15.90
C GLU A 70 2.44 8.51 -16.00
N LYS A 71 2.58 9.50 -15.11
CA LYS A 71 3.76 10.37 -15.08
C LYS A 71 5.02 9.62 -14.68
N LEU A 72 4.96 8.73 -13.69
CA LEU A 72 6.09 7.89 -13.33
C LEU A 72 6.46 6.92 -14.47
N ALA A 73 5.48 6.40 -15.21
CA ALA A 73 5.67 5.50 -16.34
C ALA A 73 6.48 6.14 -17.50
N THR A 74 6.57 7.47 -17.56
CA THR A 74 7.44 8.17 -18.53
C THR A 74 8.93 8.05 -18.22
N GLN A 75 9.29 7.65 -16.99
CA GLN A 75 10.67 7.54 -16.50
C GLN A 75 11.04 6.13 -16.04
N PHE A 76 10.04 5.33 -15.68
CA PHE A 76 10.18 3.97 -15.17
C PHE A 76 9.24 3.04 -15.93
N GLU A 77 9.64 1.79 -16.15
CA GLU A 77 8.75 0.77 -16.72
C GLU A 77 7.72 0.34 -15.68
N LEU A 78 6.63 1.08 -15.55
CA LEU A 78 5.56 0.85 -14.59
C LEU A 78 4.20 0.85 -15.30
N GLU A 79 3.36 -0.10 -14.93
CA GLU A 79 1.95 -0.17 -15.28
C GLU A 79 1.08 -0.04 -14.02
N PRO A 80 -0.10 0.59 -14.10
CA PRO A 80 -1.04 0.63 -12.97
C PRO A 80 -1.41 -0.77 -12.49
N ASN A 81 -1.56 -0.95 -11.18
CA ASN A 81 -1.98 -2.21 -10.59
C ASN A 81 -3.10 -2.00 -9.56
N ASP A 82 -4.18 -2.74 -9.72
CA ASP A 82 -5.31 -2.77 -8.80
C ASP A 82 -5.49 -4.15 -8.12
N TRP A 83 -4.57 -5.10 -8.38
CA TRP A 83 -4.64 -6.44 -7.83
C TRP A 83 -4.09 -6.52 -6.41
N LEU A 84 -4.83 -7.20 -5.55
CA LEU A 84 -4.36 -7.71 -4.27
C LEU A 84 -3.46 -8.92 -4.50
N ILE A 85 -2.22 -8.82 -4.05
CA ILE A 85 -1.18 -9.82 -4.25
C ILE A 85 -0.81 -10.45 -2.91
N ALA A 86 -0.71 -11.77 -2.88
CA ALA A 86 -0.21 -12.54 -1.74
C ALA A 86 1.30 -12.76 -1.79
N ARG A 87 1.92 -12.97 -0.62
CA ARG A 87 3.34 -13.33 -0.51
C ARG A 87 3.63 -14.69 -1.17
N ASP A 88 2.77 -15.68 -0.91
CA ASP A 88 2.80 -16.97 -1.57
C ASP A 88 1.37 -17.48 -1.85
N ALA A 89 1.27 -18.58 -2.61
CA ALA A 89 0.00 -19.21 -2.99
C ALA A 89 -0.47 -20.29 -2.00
N LYS A 90 0.27 -20.54 -0.92
CA LYS A 90 0.06 -21.64 0.04
C LYS A 90 -0.03 -21.10 1.47
N ASN A 91 1.06 -21.16 2.23
CA ASN A 91 1.07 -20.99 3.68
C ASN A 91 1.02 -19.53 4.14
N MET A 92 1.45 -18.60 3.29
CA MET A 92 1.55 -17.17 3.57
C MET A 92 0.58 -16.35 2.70
N LYS A 93 -0.49 -16.99 2.19
CA LYS A 93 -1.53 -16.34 1.38
C LYS A 93 -2.23 -15.19 2.12
N TRP A 94 -2.21 -15.22 3.45
CA TRP A 94 -2.74 -14.18 4.33
C TRP A 94 -1.88 -12.91 4.38
N GLN A 95 -0.66 -12.93 3.85
CA GLN A 95 0.21 -11.76 3.79
C GLN A 95 0.03 -11.06 2.45
N MET A 96 -0.64 -9.92 2.47
CA MET A 96 -1.15 -9.30 1.25
C MET A 96 -0.68 -7.85 1.07
N ALA A 97 -0.62 -7.42 -0.18
CA ALA A 97 -0.32 -6.04 -0.55
C ALA A 97 -0.97 -5.71 -1.90
N THR A 98 -1.28 -4.44 -2.10
CA THR A 98 -1.67 -3.87 -3.39
C THR A 98 -0.71 -2.71 -3.63
N PRO A 99 0.39 -2.90 -4.37
CA PRO A 99 1.17 -1.77 -4.87
C PRO A 99 0.37 -1.05 -5.96
N ASP A 100 0.53 0.27 -6.07
CA ASP A 100 -0.22 1.09 -7.03
C ASP A 100 0.28 0.89 -8.48
N GLY A 101 1.50 0.37 -8.65
CA GLY A 101 2.03 -0.01 -9.95
C GLY A 101 3.07 -1.12 -9.90
N LEU A 102 3.29 -1.77 -11.05
CA LEU A 102 4.19 -2.91 -11.22
C LEU A 102 4.97 -2.77 -12.53
N SER A 103 6.25 -3.14 -12.53
CA SER A 103 6.99 -3.34 -13.78
C SER A 103 6.64 -4.70 -14.41
N PRO A 104 6.80 -4.87 -15.74
CA PRO A 104 6.50 -6.14 -16.42
C PRO A 104 7.26 -7.36 -15.87
N ASN A 105 8.47 -7.15 -15.34
CA ASN A 105 9.28 -8.21 -14.72
C ASN A 105 8.98 -8.41 -13.21
N HIS A 106 8.16 -7.54 -12.62
CA HIS A 106 7.80 -7.46 -11.20
C HIS A 106 8.98 -7.21 -10.25
N GLU A 107 10.08 -6.63 -10.73
CA GLU A 107 11.24 -6.25 -9.90
C GLU A 107 11.12 -4.85 -9.31
N LEU A 108 10.32 -3.99 -9.92
CA LEU A 108 10.01 -2.63 -9.49
C LEU A 108 8.52 -2.50 -9.21
N ILE A 109 8.16 -1.87 -8.10
CA ILE A 109 6.79 -1.48 -7.78
C ILE A 109 6.66 0.03 -7.67
N ALA A 110 5.44 0.55 -7.64
CA ALA A 110 5.16 1.95 -7.32
C ALA A 110 4.15 2.07 -6.17
N GLU A 111 4.28 3.17 -5.42
CA GLU A 111 3.32 3.60 -4.41
C GLU A 111 3.21 5.12 -4.52
N VAL A 112 2.01 5.64 -4.76
CA VAL A 112 1.75 7.07 -4.97
C VAL A 112 0.88 7.63 -3.86
N LYS A 113 1.14 8.88 -3.47
CA LYS A 113 0.39 9.57 -2.40
C LYS A 113 0.09 11.02 -2.76
N THR A 114 -1.03 11.54 -2.27
CA THR A 114 -1.25 12.99 -2.23
C THR A 114 -0.99 13.51 -0.82
N THR A 115 -0.35 14.67 -0.70
CA THR A 115 0.15 15.19 0.58
C THR A 115 -0.05 16.70 0.68
N GLY A 116 -0.28 17.20 1.89
CA GLY A 116 -0.32 18.65 2.16
C GLY A 116 1.07 19.27 2.36
N ARG A 117 2.14 18.47 2.31
CA ARG A 117 3.52 18.94 2.46
C ARG A 117 4.45 18.17 1.54
N ASP A 118 5.48 18.85 1.05
CA ASP A 118 6.58 18.19 0.37
C ASP A 118 7.47 17.45 1.38
N TRP A 119 7.86 16.21 1.07
CA TRP A 119 8.80 15.44 1.88
C TRP A 119 10.25 15.60 1.41
N GLY A 120 10.47 15.87 0.13
CA GLY A 120 11.81 16.01 -0.46
C GLY A 120 12.60 14.70 -0.54
N GLU A 121 12.91 14.08 0.60
CA GLU A 121 13.75 12.89 0.73
C GLU A 121 13.05 11.77 1.51
N TRP A 122 13.50 10.51 1.31
CA TRP A 122 12.88 9.33 1.94
C TRP A 122 12.79 9.41 3.47
N ALA A 123 13.83 9.94 4.12
CA ALA A 123 13.90 10.08 5.57
C ALA A 123 12.81 11.00 6.17
N ARG A 124 12.18 11.86 5.35
CA ARG A 124 11.12 12.79 5.77
C ARG A 124 9.71 12.26 5.51
N VAL A 125 9.60 11.19 4.72
CA VAL A 125 8.33 10.50 4.48
C VAL A 125 7.81 9.93 5.81
N PRO A 126 6.52 10.08 6.14
CA PRO A 126 5.94 9.52 7.35
C PRO A 126 6.25 8.02 7.50
N GLY A 127 6.70 7.62 8.69
CA GLY A 127 7.21 6.26 8.92
C GLY A 127 6.21 5.14 8.61
N HIS A 128 4.89 5.41 8.66
CA HIS A 128 3.90 4.40 8.25
C HIS A 128 3.89 4.16 6.73
N TYR A 129 4.17 5.17 5.90
CA TYR A 129 4.36 4.94 4.46
C TYR A 129 5.67 4.20 4.19
N GLN A 130 6.73 4.50 4.95
CA GLN A 130 7.98 3.75 4.84
C GLN A 130 7.77 2.25 5.12
N ARG A 131 7.04 1.93 6.19
CA ARG A 131 6.69 0.55 6.53
C ARG A 131 5.75 -0.11 5.51
N GLN A 132 4.82 0.65 4.95
CA GLN A 132 3.91 0.16 3.92
C GLN A 132 4.70 -0.28 2.67
N VAL A 133 5.62 0.57 2.19
CA VAL A 133 6.49 0.28 1.05
C VAL A 133 7.36 -0.95 1.31
N GLN A 134 8.01 -1.04 2.47
CA GLN A 134 8.85 -2.20 2.81
C GLN A 134 8.04 -3.50 2.90
N TRP A 135 6.81 -3.44 3.43
CA TRP A 135 5.90 -4.58 3.39
C TRP A 135 5.50 -4.96 1.96
N GLN A 136 5.20 -3.99 1.09
CA GLN A 136 4.89 -4.26 -0.31
C GLN A 136 6.05 -4.94 -1.02
N LEU A 137 7.29 -4.44 -0.85
CA LEU A 137 8.50 -5.06 -1.39
C LEU A 137 8.68 -6.50 -0.89
N TYR A 138 8.44 -6.75 0.40
CA TYR A 138 8.46 -8.09 0.96
C TYR A 138 7.42 -9.01 0.32
N VAL A 139 6.16 -8.58 0.27
CA VAL A 139 5.06 -9.37 -0.29
C VAL A 139 5.34 -9.68 -1.76
N THR A 140 5.58 -8.69 -2.59
CA THR A 140 5.79 -8.88 -4.04
C THR A 140 7.07 -9.66 -4.34
N GLY A 141 8.13 -9.41 -3.58
CA GLY A 141 9.49 -9.86 -3.89
C GLY A 141 10.24 -8.88 -4.80
N ALA A 142 9.68 -7.70 -5.05
CA ALA A 142 10.37 -6.63 -5.77
C ALA A 142 11.60 -6.13 -4.99
N THR A 143 12.59 -5.63 -5.72
CA THR A 143 13.87 -5.14 -5.17
C THR A 143 13.80 -3.66 -4.82
N SER A 144 12.93 -2.90 -5.49
CA SER A 144 12.79 -1.46 -5.26
C SER A 144 11.37 -0.96 -5.54
N CYS A 145 11.07 0.21 -4.98
CA CYS A 145 9.81 0.91 -5.11
C CYS A 145 10.05 2.36 -5.55
N VAL A 146 9.35 2.82 -6.58
CA VAL A 146 9.22 4.25 -6.87
C VAL A 146 8.11 4.81 -5.98
N PHE A 147 8.51 5.54 -4.93
CA PHE A 147 7.56 6.21 -4.05
C PHE A 147 7.32 7.62 -4.56
N GLY A 148 6.14 7.85 -5.15
CA GLY A 148 5.74 9.12 -5.73
C GLY A 148 4.80 9.92 -4.81
N TRP A 149 4.89 11.24 -4.83
CA TRP A 149 3.88 12.08 -4.19
C TRP A 149 3.57 13.36 -4.95
N MET A 150 2.29 13.75 -4.87
CA MET A 150 1.76 15.01 -5.35
C MET A 150 1.45 15.93 -4.18
N LEU A 151 1.99 17.16 -4.22
CA LEU A 151 1.52 18.20 -3.33
C LEU A 151 0.08 18.54 -3.68
N ARG A 152 -0.78 18.60 -2.68
CA ARG A 152 -2.15 19.06 -2.78
C ARG A 152 -2.22 20.47 -2.21
N VAL A 153 -2.78 21.39 -2.98
CA VAL A 153 -3.06 22.77 -2.56
C VAL A 153 -4.55 23.06 -2.71
N THR A 154 -5.05 24.05 -1.99
CA THR A 154 -6.44 24.51 -2.15
C THR A 154 -6.44 25.79 -2.98
N GLN A 155 -7.14 25.78 -4.10
CA GLN A 155 -7.36 26.94 -4.96
C GLN A 155 -8.86 27.12 -5.16
N SER A 156 -9.38 28.31 -4.88
CA SER A 156 -10.81 28.64 -5.04
C SER A 156 -11.77 27.66 -4.33
N GLY A 157 -11.35 27.08 -3.20
CA GLY A 157 -12.16 26.12 -2.43
C GLY A 157 -12.03 24.66 -2.90
N GLU A 158 -11.30 24.39 -3.97
CA GLU A 158 -11.10 23.05 -4.51
C GLU A 158 -9.65 22.56 -4.29
N MET A 159 -9.50 21.25 -4.11
CA MET A 159 -8.20 20.61 -4.02
C MET A 159 -7.64 20.42 -5.43
N VAL A 160 -6.42 20.91 -5.67
CA VAL A 160 -5.74 20.79 -6.97
C VAL A 160 -4.29 20.33 -6.79
N PRO A 161 -3.67 19.73 -7.83
CA PRO A 161 -2.25 19.43 -7.84
C PRO A 161 -1.42 20.69 -7.69
N GLY A 162 -0.43 20.65 -6.78
CA GLY A 162 0.47 21.77 -6.52
C GLY A 162 1.61 21.90 -7.54
N TRP A 163 1.86 20.84 -8.32
CA TRP A 163 2.93 20.78 -9.32
C TRP A 163 2.46 20.07 -10.61
N PRO A 164 3.16 20.23 -11.74
CA PRO A 164 2.83 19.55 -13.01
C PRO A 164 2.98 18.03 -13.01
N GLY A 165 3.65 17.45 -12.01
CA GLY A 165 3.90 16.01 -11.90
C GLY A 165 4.36 15.62 -10.50
N PRO A 166 4.40 14.31 -10.19
CA PRO A 166 4.86 13.83 -8.89
C PRO A 166 6.33 14.16 -8.66
N LYS A 167 6.68 14.43 -7.41
CA LYS A 167 8.05 14.17 -6.94
C LYS A 167 8.15 12.69 -6.57
N PHE A 168 9.35 12.13 -6.62
CA PHE A 168 9.55 10.73 -6.28
C PHE A 168 10.92 10.47 -5.68
N VAL A 169 11.03 9.34 -4.98
CA VAL A 169 12.30 8.71 -4.60
C VAL A 169 12.24 7.23 -4.94
N VAL A 170 13.39 6.64 -5.26
CA VAL A 170 13.52 5.18 -5.40
C VAL A 170 13.97 4.61 -4.06
N VAL A 171 13.24 3.62 -3.58
CA VAL A 171 13.43 3.02 -2.26
C VAL A 171 13.79 1.55 -2.44
N GLU A 172 14.94 1.14 -1.92
CA GLU A 172 15.35 -0.26 -1.89
C GLU A 172 14.85 -0.96 -0.62
N ARG A 173 15.01 -2.29 -0.59
CA ARG A 173 14.64 -3.12 0.54
C ARG A 173 15.49 -2.82 1.77
N ASP A 174 14.83 -2.67 2.92
CA ASP A 174 15.42 -2.66 4.26
C ASP A 174 15.04 -3.97 4.94
N GLU A 175 15.93 -4.97 4.85
CA GLU A 175 15.66 -6.32 5.37
C GLU A 175 15.42 -6.32 6.89
N ALA A 176 16.09 -5.44 7.64
CA ALA A 176 15.91 -5.35 9.09
C ALA A 176 14.53 -4.79 9.44
N LEU A 177 14.02 -3.84 8.66
CA LEU A 177 12.64 -3.37 8.81
C LEU A 177 11.62 -4.41 8.37
N ILE A 178 11.87 -5.10 7.25
CA ILE A 178 11.01 -6.18 6.77
C ILE A 178 10.84 -7.28 7.82
N GLU A 179 11.93 -7.72 8.45
CA GLU A 179 11.89 -8.73 9.52
C GLU A 179 10.96 -8.31 10.67
N ARG A 180 11.09 -7.07 11.16
CA ARG A 180 10.19 -6.53 12.19
C ARG A 180 8.73 -6.47 11.74
N LEU A 181 8.47 -6.13 10.47
CA LEU A 181 7.10 -6.07 9.94
C LEU A 181 6.48 -7.46 9.83
N ILE A 182 7.26 -8.49 9.55
CA ILE A 182 6.80 -9.89 9.56
C ILE A 182 6.35 -10.30 10.96
N GLU A 183 7.06 -9.89 12.02
CA GLU A 183 6.63 -10.14 13.41
C GLU A 183 5.31 -9.44 13.73
N VAL A 184 5.17 -8.16 13.34
CA VAL A 184 3.92 -7.39 13.51
C VAL A 184 2.77 -8.07 12.77
N ALA A 185 3.01 -8.52 11.54
CA ALA A 185 2.02 -9.23 10.73
C ALA A 185 1.56 -10.53 11.37
N HIS A 186 2.48 -11.32 11.93
CA HIS A 186 2.12 -12.53 12.67
C HIS A 186 1.28 -12.23 13.90
N ASN A 187 1.61 -11.18 14.65
CA ASN A 187 0.81 -10.77 15.81
C ASN A 187 -0.59 -10.34 15.39
N LEU A 188 -0.74 -9.55 14.32
CA LEU A 188 -2.05 -9.20 13.77
C LEU A 188 -2.84 -10.41 13.30
N TYR A 189 -2.18 -11.35 12.63
CA TYR A 189 -2.83 -12.55 12.08
C TYR A 189 -3.39 -13.47 13.17
N ARG A 190 -2.74 -13.54 14.34
CA ARG A 190 -3.26 -14.30 15.50
C ARG A 190 -4.56 -13.74 16.09
N GLU A 191 -4.81 -12.45 15.87
CA GLU A 191 -6.03 -11.78 16.34
C GLU A 191 -7.21 -11.97 15.39
N LEU A 192 -6.97 -12.46 14.16
CA LEU A 192 -8.07 -12.77 13.26
C LEU A 192 -8.89 -13.93 13.84
N PRO A 193 -10.23 -13.87 13.74
CA PRO A 193 -11.06 -15.01 14.08
C PRO A 193 -10.57 -16.22 13.28
N LEU A 194 -10.30 -17.33 13.95
CA LEU A 194 -10.18 -18.60 13.26
C LEU A 194 -11.45 -18.74 12.44
N ALA A 195 -11.32 -18.85 11.11
CA ALA A 195 -12.47 -19.19 10.28
C ALA A 195 -13.05 -20.46 10.89
N SER A 196 -14.27 -20.36 11.43
CA SER A 196 -15.00 -21.52 11.93
C SER A 196 -15.04 -22.51 10.77
N SER A 197 -14.23 -23.56 10.88
CA SER A 197 -14.18 -24.69 9.98
C SER A 197 -15.55 -25.34 9.83
#